data_AF-A0A965DZQ7-F1
#
_entry.id   AF-A0A965DZQ7-F1
#
_cell.length_a   1.000
_cell.length_b   1.000
_cell.length_c   1.000
_cell.angle_alpha   90.00
_cell.angle_beta   90.00
_cell.angle_gamma   90.00
#
_symmetry.space_group_name_H-M   'P 1'
#
loop_
_entity.id
_entity.type
_entity.pdbx_description
1 polymer ?
#
loop_
_entity_poly.entity_id
_entity_poly.type
_entity_poly.pdbx_seq_one_letter_code
_entity_poly.pdbx_strand_id
1 'polypeptide(L)'
;IAVGAVDDSLRRHLYSSCGPVSSQRKPDLVAQVPFPSIWRSGQPFGGTSAAAPQVAGIAALLWSNEPDLKASAVRAKMIASTRRIQDGLCDEIGYGVIRIPILKSEKSPLDTALPGR
;
A
#
# COMPACT_ATOMS: atom_id res chain seq x y z
N ILE A 1 10.27 -0.04 4.94
CA ILE A 1 8.83 0.28 5.09
C ILE A 1 8.23 -0.75 6.03
N ALA A 2 7.78 -0.36 7.21
CA ALA A 2 6.99 -1.16 8.13
C ALA A 2 5.51 -1.00 7.81
N VAL A 3 4.78 -2.11 7.70
CA VAL A 3 3.38 -2.12 7.24
C VAL A 3 2.49 -2.71 8.31
N GLY A 4 1.48 -1.95 8.74
CA GLY A 4 0.41 -2.42 9.61
C GLY A 4 -0.82 -2.88 8.84
N ALA A 5 -1.80 -3.39 9.57
CA ALA A 5 -3.02 -3.98 9.01
C ALA A 5 -4.27 -3.23 9.50
N VAL A 6 -5.16 -2.89 8.56
CA VAL A 6 -6.52 -2.36 8.87
C VAL A 6 -7.61 -3.26 8.29
N ASP A 7 -8.80 -3.21 8.88
CA ASP A 7 -10.01 -3.86 8.38
C ASP A 7 -10.68 -3.06 7.24
N ASP A 8 -11.82 -3.56 6.75
CA ASP A 8 -12.63 -2.91 5.71
C ASP A 8 -13.21 -1.55 6.12
N SER A 9 -13.39 -1.35 7.42
CA SER A 9 -13.84 -0.13 8.07
C SER A 9 -12.66 0.82 8.36
N LEU A 10 -11.47 0.50 7.86
CA LEU A 10 -10.22 1.26 8.03
C LEU A 10 -9.74 1.37 9.48
N ARG A 11 -10.17 0.45 10.35
CA ARG A 11 -9.72 0.36 11.74
C ARG A 11 -8.52 -0.57 11.83
N ARG A 12 -7.53 -0.20 12.63
CA ARG A 12 -6.35 -1.04 12.87
C ARG A 12 -6.77 -2.36 13.51
N HIS A 13 -6.24 -3.47 13.00
CA HIS A 13 -6.40 -4.78 13.65
C HIS A 13 -5.71 -4.79 15.01
N LEU A 14 -6.34 -5.37 16.04
CA LEU A 14 -5.77 -5.42 17.40
C LEU A 14 -4.38 -6.07 17.46
N TYR A 15 -4.15 -7.11 16.65
CA TYR A 15 -2.85 -7.78 16.54
C TYR A 15 -1.80 -6.95 15.78
N SER A 16 -2.19 -5.92 15.04
CA SER A 16 -1.26 -5.12 14.25
C SER A 16 -0.43 -4.27 15.20
N SER A 17 0.86 -4.60 15.33
CA SER A 17 1.79 -3.86 16.18
C SER A 17 1.78 -2.38 15.84
N CYS A 18 1.71 -1.55 16.88
CA CYS A 18 1.73 -0.10 16.82
C CYS A 18 2.85 0.43 17.71
N GLY A 19 3.37 1.60 17.37
CA GLY A 19 4.47 2.24 18.08
C GLY A 19 4.00 3.16 19.23
N PRO A 20 4.94 3.96 19.76
CA PRO A 20 6.34 4.02 19.34
C PRO A 20 7.12 2.76 19.78
N VAL A 21 7.98 2.26 18.89
CA VAL A 21 9.03 1.28 19.24
C VAL A 21 10.34 2.05 19.21
N SER A 22 10.85 2.41 20.39
CA SER A 22 11.99 3.32 20.59
C SER A 22 11.81 4.70 19.93
N SER A 23 12.86 5.27 19.31
CA SER A 23 12.84 6.59 18.65
C SER A 23 12.16 6.58 17.28
N GLN A 24 11.69 5.42 16.80
CA GLN A 24 11.02 5.29 15.51
C GLN A 24 9.52 5.08 15.67
N ARG A 25 8.75 5.96 15.04
CA ARG A 25 7.31 5.76 14.86
C ARG A 25 7.09 4.66 13.82
N LYS A 26 6.34 3.63 14.21
CA LYS A 26 5.93 2.50 13.36
C LYS A 26 4.43 2.28 13.55
N PRO A 27 3.69 1.79 12.55
CA PRO A 27 4.16 1.47 11.19
C PRO A 27 4.42 2.73 10.34
N ASP A 28 5.09 2.57 9.19
CA ASP A 28 5.18 3.66 8.19
C ASP A 28 3.79 3.93 7.59
N LEU A 29 3.05 2.87 7.24
CA LEU A 29 1.72 2.94 6.65
C LEU A 29 0.96 1.64 6.89
N VAL A 30 -0.31 1.59 6.51
CA VAL A 30 -1.15 0.39 6.67
C VAL A 30 -1.75 -0.05 5.34
N ALA A 31 -2.11 -1.33 5.26
CA ALA A 31 -2.86 -1.88 4.12
C ALA A 31 -4.10 -2.65 4.59
N GLN A 32 -5.11 -2.70 3.73
CA GLN A 32 -6.39 -3.33 4.05
C GLN A 32 -6.29 -4.86 3.94
N VAL A 33 -6.68 -5.52 5.03
CA VAL A 33 -6.70 -6.98 5.14
C VAL A 33 -7.93 -7.43 5.96
N PRO A 34 -8.43 -8.65 5.75
CA PRO A 34 -7.95 -9.64 4.80
C PRO A 34 -8.38 -9.34 3.35
N PHE A 35 -7.68 -9.94 2.39
CA PHE A 35 -8.06 -9.90 0.98
C PHE A 35 -8.34 -11.32 0.46
N PRO A 36 -9.26 -11.50 -0.51
CA PRO A 36 -9.53 -12.81 -1.08
C PRO A 36 -8.28 -13.36 -1.77
N SER A 37 -7.93 -14.61 -1.50
CA SER A 37 -6.77 -15.27 -2.10
C SER A 37 -7.18 -16.54 -2.82
N ILE A 38 -6.54 -16.83 -3.96
CA ILE A 38 -6.78 -18.07 -4.71
C ILE A 38 -6.16 -19.30 -4.02
N TRP A 39 -5.21 -19.09 -3.11
CA TRP A 39 -4.49 -20.17 -2.43
C TRP A 39 -5.38 -20.95 -1.44
N ARG A 40 -6.36 -20.29 -0.84
CA ARG A 40 -7.34 -20.90 0.07
C ARG A 40 -8.73 -20.37 -0.22
N SER A 41 -9.49 -21.10 -1.04
CA SER A 41 -10.88 -20.78 -1.33
C SER A 41 -11.70 -20.67 -0.02
N GLY A 42 -12.48 -19.61 0.13
CA GLY A 42 -13.27 -19.34 1.33
C GLY A 42 -12.47 -18.88 2.56
N GLN A 43 -11.14 -18.77 2.48
CA GLN A 43 -10.29 -18.25 3.56
C GLN A 43 -9.46 -17.06 3.06
N PRO A 44 -9.98 -15.83 3.21
CA PRO A 44 -9.24 -14.60 2.90
C PRO A 44 -7.90 -14.53 3.64
N PHE A 45 -6.86 -14.03 2.96
CA PHE A 45 -5.53 -13.91 3.54
C PHE A 45 -5.43 -12.62 4.36
N GLY A 46 -5.17 -12.78 5.67
CA GLY A 46 -5.10 -11.69 6.64
C GLY A 46 -3.76 -11.60 7.38
N GLY A 47 -3.66 -10.66 8.32
CA GLY A 47 -2.43 -10.40 9.07
C GLY A 47 -1.56 -9.30 8.46
N THR A 48 -0.59 -8.82 9.23
CA THR A 48 0.45 -7.90 8.72
C THR A 48 1.32 -8.58 7.66
N SER A 49 1.47 -9.91 7.72
CA SER A 49 2.06 -10.74 6.66
C SER A 49 1.30 -10.68 5.33
N ALA A 50 -0.01 -10.38 5.35
CA ALA A 50 -0.81 -10.13 4.14
C ALA A 50 -0.75 -8.66 3.70
N ALA A 51 -0.60 -7.72 4.63
CA ALA A 51 -0.46 -6.31 4.32
C ALA A 51 0.89 -5.96 3.65
N ALA A 52 1.99 -6.56 4.12
CA ALA A 52 3.34 -6.32 3.59
C ALA A 52 3.50 -6.60 2.08
N PRO A 53 3.07 -7.74 1.52
CA PRO A 53 3.18 -8.02 0.08
C PRO A 53 2.29 -7.11 -0.78
N GLN A 54 1.15 -6.61 -0.27
CA GLN A 54 0.37 -5.61 -1.01
C GLN A 54 1.19 -4.33 -1.25
N VAL A 55 1.86 -3.84 -0.21
CA VAL A 55 2.72 -2.64 -0.30
C VAL A 55 3.93 -2.90 -1.17
N ALA A 56 4.54 -4.09 -1.08
CA ALA A 56 5.64 -4.47 -1.95
C ALA A 56 5.22 -4.50 -3.43
N GLY A 57 4.01 -5.00 -3.74
CA GLY A 57 3.46 -4.99 -5.10
C GLY A 57 3.23 -3.57 -5.62
N ILE A 58 2.70 -2.67 -4.79
CA ILE A 58 2.54 -1.24 -5.16
C ILE A 58 3.90 -0.56 -5.38
N ALA A 59 4.89 -0.86 -4.54
CA ALA A 59 6.25 -0.36 -4.72
C ALA A 59 6.84 -0.85 -6.05
N ALA A 60 6.65 -2.13 -6.37
CA ALA A 60 7.10 -2.72 -7.64
C ALA A 60 6.41 -2.06 -8.84
N LEU A 61 5.08 -1.86 -8.79
CA LEU A 61 4.34 -1.18 -9.86
C LEU A 61 4.87 0.25 -10.10
N LEU A 62 5.04 1.02 -9.02
CA LEU A 62 5.58 2.38 -9.12
C LEU A 62 6.99 2.36 -9.74
N TRP A 63 7.84 1.45 -9.27
CA TRP A 63 9.23 1.39 -9.71
C TRP A 63 9.35 0.88 -11.15
N SER A 64 8.51 -0.06 -11.56
CA SER A 64 8.42 -0.49 -12.97
C SER A 64 7.94 0.64 -13.88
N ASN A 65 7.04 1.51 -13.39
CA ASN A 65 6.57 2.67 -14.14
C ASN A 65 7.63 3.78 -14.24
N GLU A 66 8.51 3.90 -13.25
CA GLU A 66 9.59 4.91 -13.23
C GLU A 66 10.91 4.28 -12.73
N PRO A 67 11.62 3.51 -13.58
CA PRO A 67 12.79 2.70 -13.16
C PRO A 67 13.94 3.51 -12.56
N ASP A 68 14.08 4.77 -12.98
CA ASP A 68 15.16 5.67 -12.53
C ASP A 68 14.94 6.23 -11.12
N LEU A 69 13.78 5.98 -10.49
CA LEU A 69 13.53 6.42 -9.13
C LEU A 69 14.45 5.74 -8.13
N LYS A 70 15.00 6.53 -7.21
CA LYS A 70 15.65 6.01 -6.00
C LYS A 70 14.59 5.43 -5.06
N ALA A 71 14.98 4.43 -4.26
CA ALA A 71 14.11 3.84 -3.23
C ALA A 71 13.46 4.88 -2.28
N SER A 72 14.16 5.97 -1.96
CA SER A 72 13.62 7.07 -1.15
C SER A 72 12.50 7.83 -1.86
N ALA A 73 12.61 8.04 -3.18
CA ALA A 73 11.55 8.67 -3.99
C ALA A 73 10.34 7.74 -4.14
N VAL A 74 10.58 6.43 -4.30
CA VAL A 74 9.51 5.41 -4.30
C VAL A 74 8.75 5.44 -2.97
N ARG A 75 9.47 5.46 -1.84
CA ARG A 75 8.87 5.62 -0.50
C ARG A 75 8.05 6.91 -0.38
N ALA A 76 8.59 8.04 -0.83
CA ALA A 76 7.89 9.33 -0.75
C ALA A 76 6.59 9.33 -1.57
N LYS A 77 6.61 8.76 -2.78
CA LYS A 77 5.41 8.63 -3.63
C LYS A 77 4.36 7.69 -3.01
N MET A 78 4.76 6.57 -2.42
CA MET A 78 3.84 5.70 -1.68
C MET A 78 3.21 6.39 -0.48
N ILE A 79 3.99 7.15 0.29
CA ILE A 79 3.46 7.91 1.43
C ILE A 79 2.46 8.97 0.94
N ALA A 80 2.80 9.68 -0.13
CA ALA A 80 1.93 10.70 -0.72
C ALA A 80 0.62 10.12 -1.29
N SER A 81 0.59 8.84 -1.67
CA SER A 81 -0.63 8.18 -2.17
C SER A 81 -1.53 7.63 -1.06
N THR A 82 -1.11 7.66 0.20
CA THR A 82 -1.93 7.12 1.29
C THR A 82 -3.25 7.88 1.45
N ARG A 83 -4.34 7.15 1.69
CA ARG A 83 -5.57 7.72 2.24
C ARG A 83 -5.33 8.00 3.72
N ARG A 84 -5.27 9.29 4.07
CA ARG A 84 -5.27 9.72 5.47
C ARG A 84 -6.61 9.39 6.12
N ILE A 85 -6.53 8.72 7.26
CA ILE A 85 -7.69 8.50 8.17
C ILE A 85 -7.62 9.50 9.34
N GLN A 86 -6.41 9.97 9.66
CA GLN A 86 -6.13 10.96 10.70
C GLN A 86 -5.07 11.93 10.17
N ASP A 87 -5.05 13.16 10.70
CA ASP A 87 -4.02 14.14 10.38
C ASP A 87 -2.67 13.76 11.00
N GLY A 88 -1.60 13.96 10.23
CA GLY A 88 -0.22 13.70 10.66
C GLY A 88 0.17 12.21 10.69
N LEU A 89 1.41 11.96 11.14
CA LEU A 89 1.93 10.61 11.37
C LEU A 89 1.46 10.16 12.75
N CYS A 90 0.68 9.07 12.83
CA CYS A 90 0.30 8.48 14.10
C CYS A 90 0.89 7.09 14.28
N ASP A 91 1.06 6.67 15.53
CA ASP A 91 1.77 5.44 15.86
C ASP A 91 0.94 4.17 15.60
N GLU A 92 -0.33 4.34 15.22
CA GLU A 92 -1.24 3.23 14.91
C GLU A 92 -1.28 2.90 13.41
N ILE A 93 -1.44 3.92 12.57
CA ILE A 93 -1.65 3.74 11.12
C ILE A 93 -0.57 4.40 10.25
N GLY A 94 0.45 5.00 10.86
CA GLY A 94 1.51 5.67 10.15
C GLY A 94 0.99 6.87 9.35
N TYR A 95 1.36 6.95 8.07
CA TYR A 95 0.88 7.98 7.14
C TYR A 95 -0.55 7.73 6.63
N GLY A 96 -1.11 6.54 6.86
CA GLY A 96 -2.47 6.16 6.42
C GLY A 96 -2.50 4.89 5.58
N VAL A 97 -3.64 4.66 4.93
CA VAL A 97 -3.89 3.43 4.15
C VAL A 97 -3.30 3.59 2.77
N ILE A 98 -2.41 2.68 2.39
CA ILE A 98 -1.80 2.69 1.05
C ILE A 98 -2.86 2.63 -0.05
N ARG A 99 -2.63 3.40 -1.11
CA ARG A 99 -3.37 3.33 -2.38
C ARG A 99 -2.38 3.20 -3.51
N ILE A 100 -2.85 2.63 -4.62
CA ILE A 100 -2.10 2.68 -5.87
C ILE A 100 -1.90 4.17 -6.23
N PRO A 101 -0.64 4.64 -6.34
CA PRO A 101 -0.36 6.01 -6.74
C PRO A 101 -0.82 6.25 -8.18
N ILE A 102 -1.02 7.51 -8.55
CA ILE A 102 -1.21 7.86 -9.96
C ILE A 102 0.08 7.50 -10.70
N LEU A 103 -0.01 6.50 -11.56
CA LEU A 103 1.07 6.07 -12.44
C LEU A 103 1.08 6.97 -13.68
N LYS A 104 2.25 7.17 -14.29
CA LYS A 104 2.30 7.89 -15.57
C LYS A 104 1.51 7.05 -16.58
N SER A 105 0.52 7.65 -17.23
CA SER A 105 -0.16 7.00 -18.33
C SER A 105 0.83 6.90 -19.48
N GLU A 106 1.34 5.71 -19.72
CA GLU A 106 1.74 5.34 -21.07
C GLU A 106 0.48 4.90 -21.79
N LYS A 107 0.31 5.29 -23.06
CA LYS A 107 -0.78 4.75 -23.89
C LYS A 107 -0.70 3.24 -23.82
N SER A 108 -1.80 2.58 -23.46
CA SER A 108 -1.82 1.13 -23.53
C SER A 108 -1.50 0.71 -24.97
N PRO A 109 -0.69 -0.32 -25.21
CA PRO A 109 -0.62 -0.95 -26.53
C PRO A 109 -2.02 -1.31 -27.06
N LEU A 110 -2.98 -1.55 -26.16
CA LEU A 110 -4.39 -1.81 -26.48
C LEU A 110 -5.19 -0.54 -26.82
N ASP A 111 -4.77 0.64 -26.36
CA ASP A 111 -5.42 1.92 -26.71
C ASP A 111 -5.12 2.32 -28.16
N THR A 112 -4.11 1.70 -28.78
CA THR A 112 -3.72 1.93 -30.19
C THR A 112 -4.47 1.01 -31.15
N ALA A 113 -5.25 0.04 -30.65
CA ALA A 113 -5.85 -1.04 -31.42
C ALA A 113 -7.32 -0.81 -31.84
N LEU A 114 -7.91 0.35 -31.57
CA LEU A 114 -9.22 0.71 -32.13
C LEU A 114 -9.04 1.68 -33.31
N PRO A 115 -8.98 1.19 -34.57
CA PRO A 115 -9.19 2.05 -35.72
C PRO A 115 -10.59 2.67 -35.62
N GLY A 116 -10.67 3.96 -35.93
CA GLY A 116 -11.85 4.81 -35.74
C GLY A 116 -13.15 4.22 -36.29
N ARG A 117 -14.23 4.46 -35.54
CA ARG A 117 -15.59 4.52 -36.08
C ARG A 117 -15.81 5.84 -36.78
#